data_AF-A0A1I5BYT7-F1
#
_entry.id   AF-A0A1I5BYT7-F1
#
_cell.length_a   1.000
_cell.length_b   1.000
_cell.length_c   1.000
_cell.angle_alpha   90.00
_cell.angle_beta   90.00
_cell.angle_gamma   90.00
#
_symmetry.space_group_name_H-M   'P 1'
#
loop_
_entity.id
_entity.type
_entity.pdbx_description
1 polymer ?
#
loop_
_entity_poly.entity_id
_entity_poly.type
_entity_poly.pdbx_seq_one_letter_code
_entity_poly.pdbx_strand_id
1 'polypeptide(L)' 'MTTVVPRPVAARPRPARKGSYAARILRTTDHKQIGILYLITSMGFFLVGGLMAMLIRGELAVPGMQFLSQEQYNQL' A
#
# COMPACT_ATOMS: atom_id res chain seq x y z
N MET A 1 -15.59 -51.29 -20.36
CA MET A 1 -14.67 -50.15 -20.27
C MET A 1 -15.34 -48.94 -20.92
N THR A 2 -15.91 -48.03 -20.13
CA THR A 2 -16.55 -46.80 -20.62
C THR A 2 -15.49 -45.69 -20.70
N THR A 3 -15.18 -45.23 -21.90
CA THR A 3 -14.19 -44.17 -22.12
C THR A 3 -14.85 -42.82 -21.90
N VAL A 4 -14.57 -42.16 -20.77
CA VAL A 4 -15.00 -40.78 -20.54
C VAL A 4 -14.14 -39.88 -21.43
N VAL A 5 -14.73 -39.33 -22.49
CA VAL A 5 -14.09 -38.30 -23.31
C VAL A 5 -13.99 -37.03 -22.45
N PRO A 6 -12.78 -36.52 -22.15
CA PRO A 6 -12.67 -35.30 -21.36
C PRO A 6 -13.19 -34.14 -22.20
N ARG A 7 -14.32 -33.57 -21.78
CA ARG A 7 -14.90 -32.38 -22.41
C ARG A 7 -13.97 -31.20 -22.08
N PRO A 8 -13.40 -30.50 -23.07
CA PRO A 8 -12.54 -29.36 -22.78
C PRO A 8 -13.38 -28.29 -22.09
N VAL A 9 -13.11 -28.05 -20.81
CA VAL A 9 -13.68 -26.91 -20.08
C VAL A 9 -13.06 -25.67 -20.70
N ALA A 10 -13.78 -25.03 -21.60
CA ALA A 10 -13.40 -23.75 -22.15
C ALA A 10 -13.50 -22.69 -21.04
N ALA A 11 -12.45 -22.59 -20.24
CA ALA A 11 -12.24 -21.47 -19.34
C ALA A 11 -11.94 -20.24 -20.21
N ARG A 12 -12.98 -19.52 -20.66
CA ARG A 12 -12.79 -18.18 -21.21
C ARG A 12 -12.60 -17.24 -20.02
N PRO A 13 -11.39 -16.70 -19.77
CA PRO A 13 -11.25 -15.63 -18.82
C PRO A 13 -11.97 -14.40 -19.41
N ARG A 14 -13.05 -13.95 -18.76
CA ARG A 14 -13.64 -12.65 -19.09
C ARG A 14 -12.56 -11.59 -18.86
N PRO A 15 -12.25 -10.72 -19.84
CA PRO A 15 -11.27 -9.67 -19.63
C PRO A 15 -11.77 -8.76 -18.51
N ALA A 16 -10.99 -8.66 -17.44
CA ALA A 16 -11.27 -7.76 -16.34
C ALA A 16 -11.29 -6.32 -16.88
N ARG A 17 -12.47 -5.68 -16.87
CA ARG A 17 -12.62 -4.27 -17.24
C ARG A 17 -11.73 -3.45 -16.32
N LYS A 18 -10.74 -2.73 -16.87
CA LYS A 18 -9.75 -1.95 -16.12
C LYS A 18 -10.37 -0.98 -15.10
N GLY A 19 -11.56 -0.42 -15.39
CA GLY A 19 -12.30 0.46 -14.49
C GLY A 19 -12.92 -0.22 -13.25
N SER A 20 -12.94 -1.55 -13.15
CA SER A 20 -13.54 -2.24 -12.00
C SER A 20 -12.59 -2.41 -10.82
N TYR A 21 -11.30 -2.09 -10.95
CA TYR A 21 -10.32 -2.40 -9.91
C TYR A 21 -10.47 -1.51 -8.67
N ALA A 22 -10.63 -0.20 -8.84
CA ALA A 22 -10.89 0.73 -7.73
C ALA A 22 -12.23 0.42 -7.02
N ALA A 23 -13.29 0.15 -7.80
CA ALA A 23 -14.58 -0.26 -7.24
C ALA A 23 -14.51 -1.61 -6.51
N ARG A 24 -13.63 -2.52 -6.96
CA ARG A 24 -13.39 -3.81 -6.33
C ARG A 24 -12.65 -3.64 -5.01
N ILE A 25 -11.60 -2.81 -4.96
CA ILE A 25 -10.88 -2.51 -3.71
C ILE A 25 -11.81 -1.88 -2.67
N LEU A 26 -12.66 -0.91 -3.08
CA LEU A 26 -13.56 -0.20 -2.16
C LEU A 26 -14.66 -1.10 -1.58
N ARG A 27 -15.06 -2.15 -2.30
CA ARG A 27 -16.12 -3.10 -1.87
C ARG A 27 -15.57 -4.47 -1.48
N THR A 28 -14.27 -4.62 -1.32
CA THR A 28 -13.65 -5.92 -1.03
C THR A 28 -13.90 -6.32 0.43
N THR A 29 -14.40 -7.55 0.64
CA THR A 29 -14.60 -8.18 1.96
C THR A 29 -13.61 -9.31 2.23
N ASP A 30 -12.73 -9.62 1.28
CA ASP A 30 -11.70 -10.65 1.39
C ASP A 30 -10.56 -10.17 2.32
N HIS A 31 -10.34 -10.89 3.42
CA HIS A 31 -9.34 -10.54 4.43
C HIS A 31 -7.89 -10.59 3.90
N LYS A 32 -7.60 -11.38 2.86
CA LYS A 32 -6.27 -11.40 2.23
C LYS A 32 -6.01 -10.12 1.45
N GLN A 33 -7.02 -9.65 0.72
CA GLN A 33 -6.92 -8.39 -0.02
C GLN A 33 -6.88 -7.18 0.92
N ILE A 34 -7.70 -7.19 1.99
CA ILE A 34 -7.64 -6.16 3.03
C ILE A 34 -6.26 -6.15 3.67
N GLY A 35 -5.69 -7.32 4.00
CA GLY A 35 -4.33 -7.42 4.55
C GLY A 35 -3.27 -6.78 3.63
N ILE A 36 -3.33 -7.02 2.32
CA ILE A 36 -2.42 -6.40 1.36
C ILE A 36 -2.60 -4.88 1.32
N LEU A 37 -3.84 -4.39 1.35
CA LEU A 37 -4.12 -2.95 1.37
C LEU A 37 -3.50 -2.29 2.61
N TYR A 38 -3.66 -2.89 3.79
CA TYR A 38 -3.05 -2.42 5.03
C TYR A 38 -1.52 -2.47 5.00
N LEU A 39 -0.94 -3.53 4.43
CA LEU A 39 0.52 -3.63 4.31
C LEU A 39 1.08 -2.50 3.44
N ILE A 40 0.43 -2.21 2.31
CA ILE A 40 0.85 -1.15 1.39
C ILE A 40 0.69 0.23 2.04
N THR A 41 -0.46 0.51 2.67
CA THR A 41 -0.70 1.81 3.31
C THR A 41 0.21 2.03 4.50
N SER A 42 0.38 1.04 5.37
CA SER A 42 1.28 1.14 6.53
C SER A 42 2.74 1.31 6.10
N MET A 43 3.21 0.60 5.08
CA MET A 43 4.55 0.81 4.52
C MET A 43 4.71 2.23 3.96
N GLY A 44 3.69 2.78 3.30
CA GLY A 44 3.70 4.17 2.84
C GLY A 44 3.84 5.18 3.97
N PHE A 45 3.02 5.05 5.02
CA PHE A 45 3.11 5.93 6.20
C PHE A 45 4.41 5.73 6.98
N PHE A 46 4.94 4.51 7.02
CA PHE A 46 6.23 4.22 7.64
C PHE A 46 7.37 4.99 6.95
N LEU A 47 7.37 5.07 5.62
CA LEU A 47 8.37 5.85 4.89
C LEU A 47 8.23 7.35 5.15
N VAL A 48 6.99 7.87 5.19
CA VAL A 48 6.73 9.29 5.50
C VAL A 48 7.18 9.65 6.92
N GLY A 49 6.77 8.87 7.92
CA GLY A 49 7.18 9.07 9.31
C GLY A 49 8.68 8.84 9.51
N GLY A 50 9.27 7.86 8.79
CA GLY A 50 10.71 7.62 8.79
C GLY A 50 11.50 8.81 8.23
N LEU A 51 11.00 9.45 7.17
CA LEU A 51 11.60 10.67 6.62
C LEU A 51 11.50 11.83 7.63
N MET A 52 10.34 12.04 8.26
CA MET A 52 10.17 13.05 9.31
C MET A 52 11.14 12.82 10.48
N ALA A 53 11.29 11.58 10.94
CA ALA A 53 12.25 11.21 11.98
C ALA A 53 13.72 11.46 11.55
N MET A 54 14.03 11.28 10.27
CA MET A 54 15.35 11.57 9.72
C MET A 54 15.66 13.06 9.72
N LEU A 55 14.66 13.92 9.43
CA LEU A 55 14.78 15.38 9.51
C LEU A 55 15.03 15.86 10.94
N ILE A 56 14.29 15.32 11.91
CA ILE A 56 14.51 15.60 13.34
C ILE A 56 15.95 15.24 13.75
N ARG A 57 16.42 14.04 13.36
CA ARG A 57 17.81 13.64 13.63
C ARG A 57 18.85 14.50 12.92
N GLY A 58 18.52 15.02 11.73
CA GLY A 58 19.38 15.93 10.96
C GLY A 58 19.62 17.26 11.69
N GLU A 59 18.57 17.87 12.24
CA GLU A 59 18.68 19.10 13.05
C GLU A 59 19.54 18.92 14.31
N LEU A 60 19.52 17.72 14.91
CA LEU A 60 20.32 17.43 16.11
C LEU A 60 21.78 17.03 15.81
N ALA A 61 22.14 16.78 14.55
CA ALA A 61 23.47 16.31 14.18
C ALA A 61 24.56 17.39 14.28
N VAL A 62 24.19 18.67 14.14
CA VAL A 62 25.07 19.82 14.32
C VAL A 62 24.37 20.83 15.24
N PRO A 63 25.01 21.31 16.32
CA PRO A 63 24.37 22.25 17.23
C PRO A 63 24.14 23.61 16.55
N GLY A 64 22.87 23.95 16.33
CA GLY A 64 22.42 25.24 15.78
C GLY A 64 21.17 25.08 14.92
N MET A 65 20.15 25.91 15.14
CA MET A 65 18.89 25.90 14.37
C MET A 65 19.19 26.31 12.92
N GLN A 66 19.22 25.36 11.97
CA GLN A 66 19.65 25.63 10.59
C GLN A 66 18.53 25.51 9.55
N PHE A 67 17.48 24.68 9.74
CA PHE A 67 16.46 24.48 8.69
C PHE A 67 14.98 24.51 9.15
N LEU A 68 14.64 24.21 10.41
CA LEU A 68 13.26 24.23 10.93
C LEU A 68 13.05 25.29 12.02
N SER A 69 11.96 26.07 11.94
CA SER A 69 11.48 26.94 13.04
C SER A 69 11.06 26.10 14.27
N GLN A 70 11.20 26.63 15.49
CA GLN A 70 10.77 25.98 16.75
C GLN A 70 9.34 25.41 16.67
N GLU A 71 8.43 26.11 15.97
CA GLU A 71 7.05 25.65 15.80
C GLU A 71 6.93 24.47 14.83
N GLN A 72 7.72 24.41 13.75
CA GLN A 72 7.69 23.28 12.82
C GLN A 72 8.33 22.03 13.41
N TYR A 73 9.34 22.19 14.28
CA TYR A 73 9.91 21.05 15.02
C TYR A 73 8.91 20.43 15.99
N ASN A 74 8.10 21.25 16.69
CA ASN A 74 7.07 20.74 17.61
C ASN A 74 5.84 20.13 16.92
N GLN A 75 5.64 20.40 15.62
CA GLN A 75 4.52 19.88 14.83
C GLN A 75 4.86 18.63 14.01
N LEU A 76 6.16 18.38 13.76
CA LEU A 76 6.67 17.16 13.15
C LEU A 76 6.65 15.98 14.14
#